data_AF-A0A2C9LPT7-F1
#
_entry.id   AF-A0A2C9LPT7-F1
#
_cell.length_a   1.000
_cell.length_b   1.000
_cell.length_c   1.000
_cell.angle_alpha   90.00
_cell.angle_beta   90.00
_cell.angle_gamma   90.00
#
_symmetry.space_group_name_H-M   'P 1'
#
loop_
_entity.id
_entity.type
_entity.pdbx_description
1 polymer ?
#
loop_
_entity_poly.entity_id
_entity_poly.type
_entity_poly.pdbx_seq_one_letter_code
_entity_poly.pdbx_strand_id
1 'polypeptide(L)'
;MTSLAHAFCHLIGSVEDINASVAQRAIMFLETIRPIALKCLVSCLEFQFDSVIEDRSLILHRVQLLETALRDVQILSWEFFLCRFDTLSLEAQVDLESSGDIPYPT
;
A
#
# COMPACT_ATOMS: atom_id res chain seq x y z
N MET A 1 -0.55 8.82 12.45
CA MET A 1 -0.65 7.66 11.54
C MET A 1 0.45 7.70 10.49
N THR A 2 0.66 8.82 9.80
CA THR A 2 1.71 9.03 8.79
C THR A 2 3.11 8.57 9.19
N SER A 3 3.64 8.98 10.35
CA SER A 3 4.99 8.55 10.79
C SER A 3 5.12 7.03 10.96
N LEU A 4 4.07 6.37 11.46
CA LEU A 4 4.03 4.92 11.62
C LEU A 4 3.90 4.22 10.25
N ALA A 5 3.12 4.78 9.34
CA ALA A 5 3.00 4.31 7.96
C ALA A 5 4.37 4.36 7.25
N HIS A 6 5.09 5.48 7.33
CA HIS A 6 6.43 5.61 6.74
C HIS A 6 7.43 4.64 7.37
N ALA A 7 7.50 4.56 8.70
CA ALA A 7 8.41 3.65 9.39
C ALA A 7 8.15 2.18 9.00
N PHE A 8 6.87 1.80 8.92
CA PHE A 8 6.49 0.45 8.51
C PHE A 8 6.75 0.20 7.01
N CYS A 9 6.45 1.17 6.15
CA CYS A 9 6.77 1.14 4.72
C CYS A 9 8.27 0.93 4.47
N HIS A 10 9.13 1.60 5.23
CA HIS A 10 10.58 1.39 5.17
C HIS A 10 11.01 0.01 5.65
N LEU A 11 10.43 -0.52 6.73
CA LEU A 11 10.70 -1.88 7.18
C LEU A 11 10.32 -2.92 6.11
N ILE A 12 9.14 -2.78 5.51
CA ILE A 12 8.69 -3.66 4.44
C ILE A 12 9.62 -3.55 3.22
N GLY A 13 9.99 -2.33 2.82
CA GLY A 13 10.89 -2.11 1.70
C GLY A 13 12.29 -2.70 1.92
N SER A 14 12.72 -2.85 3.17
CA SER A 14 14.00 -3.48 3.51
C SER A 14 14.04 -4.98 3.15
N VAL A 15 12.90 -5.62 2.87
CA VAL A 15 12.83 -7.01 2.37
C VAL A 15 13.47 -7.15 0.98
N GLU A 16 13.52 -6.08 0.19
CA GLU A 16 14.15 -6.04 -1.14
C GLU A 16 15.57 -5.45 -1.13
N ASP A 17 16.20 -5.32 0.05
CA ASP A 17 17.55 -4.76 0.15
C ASP A 17 18.59 -5.60 -0.60
N ILE A 18 19.53 -4.93 -1.28
CA ILE A 18 20.63 -5.57 -2.02
C ILE A 18 21.52 -6.43 -1.11
N ASN A 19 21.62 -6.06 0.17
CA ASN A 19 22.30 -6.85 1.17
C ASN A 19 21.36 -7.92 1.72
N ALA A 20 21.59 -9.18 1.33
CA ALA A 20 20.80 -10.33 1.76
C ALA A 20 20.65 -10.44 3.30
N SER A 21 21.62 -9.98 4.08
CA SER A 21 21.52 -9.98 5.55
C SER A 21 20.52 -8.96 6.10
N VAL A 22 20.35 -7.82 5.41
CA VAL A 22 19.34 -6.81 5.74
C VAL A 22 17.97 -7.33 5.35
N ALA A 23 17.82 -7.84 4.11
CA ALA A 23 16.59 -8.45 3.61
C ALA A 23 16.07 -9.56 4.52
N GLN A 24 16.94 -10.53 4.88
CA GLN A 24 16.57 -11.63 5.76
C GLN A 24 16.15 -11.13 7.15
N ARG A 25 16.84 -10.11 7.69
CA ARG A 25 16.51 -9.56 9.00
C ARG A 25 15.21 -8.76 9.01
N ALA A 26 14.89 -8.06 7.93
CA ALA A 26 13.60 -7.41 7.76
C ALA A 26 12.46 -8.42 7.79
N ILE A 27 12.58 -9.54 7.06
CA ILE A 27 11.60 -10.64 7.09
C ILE A 27 11.42 -11.18 8.51
N MET A 28 12.52 -11.49 9.21
CA MET A 28 12.45 -11.98 10.60
C MET A 28 11.75 -10.98 11.53
N PHE A 29 11.96 -9.67 11.36
CA PHE A 29 11.25 -8.66 12.15
C PHE A 29 9.76 -8.62 11.83
N LEU A 30 9.38 -8.71 10.55
CA LEU A 30 7.96 -8.75 10.14
C LEU A 30 7.24 -9.97 10.75
N GLU A 31 7.89 -11.14 10.77
CA GLU A 31 7.33 -12.38 11.34
C GLU A 31 7.08 -12.29 12.86
N THR A 32 7.78 -11.39 13.57
CA THR A 32 7.58 -11.18 15.02
C THR A 32 6.41 -10.26 15.36
N ILE A 33 5.85 -9.56 14.37
CA ILE A 33 4.76 -8.60 14.59
C ILE A 33 3.48 -9.37 14.93
N ARG A 34 2.93 -9.09 16.12
CA ARG A 34 1.67 -9.71 16.55
C ARG A 34 0.52 -9.33 15.60
N PRO A 35 -0.44 -10.24 15.31
CA PRO A 35 -1.52 -9.98 14.35
C PRO A 35 -2.33 -8.71 14.62
N ILE A 36 -2.59 -8.37 15.89
CA ILE A 36 -3.31 -7.14 16.27
C ILE A 36 -2.50 -5.89 15.90
N ALA A 37 -1.19 -5.91 16.14
CA ALA A 37 -0.30 -4.81 15.77
C ALA A 37 -0.17 -4.70 14.24
N LEU A 38 -0.08 -5.85 13.55
CA LEU A 38 -0.03 -5.90 12.09
C LEU A 38 -1.26 -5.23 11.46
N LYS A 39 -2.47 -5.55 11.95
CA LYS A 39 -3.70 -4.88 11.52
C LYS A 39 -3.64 -3.36 11.68
N CYS A 40 -3.17 -2.88 12.84
CA CYS A 40 -3.02 -1.45 13.09
C CYS A 40 -2.01 -0.78 12.13
N LEU A 41 -0.89 -1.45 11.86
CA LEU A 41 0.14 -0.98 10.95
C LEU A 41 -0.36 -0.93 9.50
N VAL A 42 -1.10 -1.95 9.07
CA VAL A 42 -1.79 -1.97 7.76
C VAL A 42 -2.79 -0.83 7.65
N SER A 43 -3.62 -0.58 8.67
CA SER A 43 -4.54 0.56 8.66
C SER A 43 -3.83 1.91 8.59
N CYS A 44 -2.57 2.01 9.04
CA CYS A 44 -1.77 3.22 8.84
C CYS A 44 -1.31 3.37 7.38
N LEU A 45 -0.97 2.28 6.68
CA LEU A 45 -0.68 2.29 5.25
C LEU A 45 -1.91 2.64 4.43
N GLU A 46 -3.07 2.07 4.78
CA GLU A 46 -4.37 2.39 4.17
C GLU A 46 -4.70 3.88 4.31
N PHE A 47 -4.56 4.43 5.51
CA PHE A 47 -4.75 5.86 5.74
C PHE A 47 -3.82 6.71 4.88
N GLN A 48 -2.56 6.31 4.73
CA GLN A 48 -1.60 7.02 3.88
C GLN A 48 -1.98 6.93 2.40
N PHE A 49 -2.47 5.76 1.95
CA PHE A 49 -2.96 5.56 0.58
C PHE A 49 -4.13 6.49 0.26
N ASP A 50 -5.04 6.67 1.22
CA ASP A 50 -6.21 7.53 1.07
C ASP A 50 -5.84 9.03 1.12
N SER A 51 -4.82 9.37 1.90
CA SER A 51 -4.47 10.78 2.18
C SER A 51 -3.48 11.38 1.18
N VAL A 52 -2.64 10.57 0.54
CA VAL A 52 -1.54 11.05 -0.31
C VAL A 52 -1.51 10.27 -1.62
N ILE A 53 -2.00 10.90 -2.69
CA ILE A 53 -2.14 10.27 -4.02
C ILE A 53 -0.78 9.80 -4.55
N GLU A 54 0.27 10.59 -4.35
CA GLU A 54 1.62 10.30 -4.83
C GLU A 54 2.22 9.03 -4.20
N ASP A 55 1.80 8.67 -2.98
CA ASP A 55 2.31 7.51 -2.26
C ASP A 55 1.59 6.20 -2.64
N ARG A 56 0.47 6.27 -3.37
CA ARG A 56 -0.40 5.10 -3.61
C ARG A 56 0.31 3.93 -4.31
N SER A 57 1.12 4.22 -5.32
CA SER A 57 1.87 3.19 -6.06
C SER A 57 2.90 2.49 -5.17
N LEU A 58 3.62 3.26 -4.36
CA LEU A 58 4.57 2.75 -3.38
C LEU A 58 3.86 1.90 -2.33
N ILE A 59 2.73 2.36 -1.80
CA ILE A 59 1.99 1.63 -0.77
C ILE A 59 1.46 0.31 -1.31
N LEU A 60 0.88 0.28 -2.52
CA LEU A 60 0.44 -0.98 -3.13
C LEU A 60 1.58 -1.98 -3.29
N HIS A 61 2.74 -1.51 -3.78
CA HIS A 61 3.94 -2.36 -3.89
C HIS A 61 4.36 -2.92 -2.54
N ARG A 62 4.36 -2.09 -1.48
CA ARG A 62 4.74 -2.52 -0.14
C ARG A 62 3.73 -3.48 0.46
N VAL A 63 2.43 -3.27 0.28
CA VAL A 63 1.42 -4.19 0.78
C VAL A 63 1.55 -5.55 0.09
N GLN A 64 1.74 -5.58 -1.24
CA GLN A 64 1.99 -6.82 -1.97
C GLN A 64 3.26 -7.53 -1.47
N LEU A 65 4.36 -6.80 -1.28
CA LEU A 65 5.60 -7.34 -0.74
C LEU A 65 5.40 -7.95 0.66
N LEU A 66 4.61 -7.27 1.50
CA LEU A 66 4.27 -7.77 2.84
C LEU A 66 3.48 -9.08 2.80
N GLU A 67 2.50 -9.23 1.91
CA GLU A 67 1.78 -10.51 1.70
C GLU A 67 2.72 -11.63 1.25
N THR A 68 3.67 -11.32 0.36
CA THR A 68 4.65 -12.33 -0.09
C THR A 68 5.62 -12.73 1.02
N ALA A 69 5.97 -11.80 1.91
CA ALA A 69 6.83 -12.07 3.06
C ALA A 69 6.09 -12.84 4.16
N LEU A 70 4.80 -12.55 4.38
CA LEU A 70 3.95 -13.16 5.39
C LEU A 70 2.89 -14.05 4.74
N ARG A 71 3.28 -15.29 4.38
CA ARG A 71 2.48 -16.23 3.55
C ARG A 71 1.05 -16.53 4.05
N ASP A 72 0.75 -16.27 5.32
CA ASP A 72 -0.54 -16.54 5.96
C ASP A 72 -1.40 -15.28 6.19
N VAL A 73 -0.97 -14.11 5.69
CA VAL A 73 -1.69 -12.84 5.89
C VAL A 73 -2.22 -12.34 4.54
N GLN A 74 -3.54 -12.33 4.40
CA GLN A 74 -4.21 -11.64 3.30
C GLN A 74 -4.45 -10.18 3.70
N ILE A 75 -3.86 -9.25 2.95
CA ILE A 75 -3.91 -7.81 3.17
C ILE A 75 -4.62 -7.10 2.01
N LEU A 76 -4.33 -7.46 0.75
CA LEU A 76 -5.04 -6.98 -0.42
C LEU A 76 -6.34 -7.77 -0.59
N SER A 77 -7.37 -7.35 0.16
CA SER A 77 -8.71 -7.88 0.02
C SER A 77 -9.48 -7.14 -1.09
N TRP A 78 -10.52 -7.77 -1.62
CA TRP A 78 -11.46 -7.08 -2.51
C TRP A 78 -12.12 -5.87 -1.83
N GLU A 79 -12.33 -5.94 -0.51
CA GLU A 79 -12.86 -4.85 0.30
C GLU A 79 -11.96 -3.61 0.26
N PHE A 80 -10.63 -3.77 0.30
CA PHE A 80 -9.68 -2.66 0.18
C PHE A 80 -9.94 -1.83 -1.09
N PHE A 81 -10.19 -2.50 -2.22
CA PHE A 81 -10.45 -1.86 -3.50
C PHE A 81 -11.88 -1.31 -3.60
N LEU A 82 -12.87 -2.09 -3.15
CA LEU A 82 -14.28 -1.66 -3.17
C LEU A 82 -14.50 -0.38 -2.38
N CYS A 83 -13.92 -0.27 -1.18
CA CYS A 83 -14.07 0.92 -0.33
C CYS A 83 -13.51 2.21 -0.96
N ARG A 84 -12.66 2.08 -1.98
CA ARG A 84 -11.96 3.20 -2.64
C ARG A 84 -12.36 3.38 -4.09
N PHE A 85 -13.21 2.50 -4.62
CA PHE A 85 -13.54 2.47 -6.04
C PHE A 85 -14.19 3.78 -6.50
N ASP A 86 -15.20 4.27 -5.79
CA ASP A 86 -15.93 5.48 -6.18
C ASP A 86 -14.98 6.69 -6.26
N THR A 87 -14.15 6.90 -5.23
CA THR A 87 -13.15 7.97 -5.20
C THR A 87 -12.14 7.85 -6.34
N LEU A 88 -11.55 6.66 -6.52
CA LEU A 88 -10.56 6.42 -7.59
C LEU A 88 -11.16 6.61 -8.99
N SER A 89 -12.42 6.21 -9.17
CA SER A 89 -13.12 6.36 -10.45
C SER A 89 -13.40 7.84 -10.77
N LEU A 90 -13.74 8.65 -9.77
CA LEU A 90 -13.98 10.07 -9.93
C LEU A 90 -12.67 10.82 -10.24
N GLU A 91 -11.60 10.50 -9.53
CA GLU A 91 -10.26 11.06 -9.79
C GLU A 91 -9.81 10.76 -11.23
N ALA A 92 -9.99 9.52 -11.70
CA ALA A 92 -9.67 9.16 -13.08
C ALA A 92 -10.47 9.94 -14.13
N GLN A 93 -11.74 10.26 -13.84
CA GLN A 93 -12.57 11.10 -14.72
C GLN A 93 -12.04 12.53 -14.78
N VAL A 94 -11.73 13.12 -13.62
CA VAL A 94 -11.17 14.48 -13.54
C VAL A 94 -9.82 14.58 -14.26
N ASP A 95 -8.95 13.57 -14.11
CA ASP A 95 -7.67 13.51 -14.80
C ASP A 95 -7.85 13.45 -16.33
N LEU A 96 -8.82 12.67 -16.81
CA LEU A 96 -9.15 12.57 -18.23
C LEU A 96 -9.71 13.90 -18.79
N GLU A 97 -10.58 14.57 -18.02
CA GLU A 97 -11.11 15.89 -18.35
C GLU A 97 -9.99 16.94 -18.44
N SER A 98 -9.03 16.91 -17.51
CA SER A 98 -7.90 17.84 -17.48
C SER A 98 -6.88 17.60 -18.59
N SER A 99 -6.74 16.35 -19.05
CA SER A 99 -5.82 15.96 -20.12
C SER A 99 -6.37 16.23 -21.53
N GLY A 100 -7.66 16.57 -21.65
CA GLY A 100 -8.32 16.91 -22.92
C GLY A 100 -8.72 15.71 -23.78
N ASP A 101 -8.64 14.48 -23.25
CA ASP A 101 -8.90 13.22 -23.95
C ASP A 101 -10.37 12.78 -23.90
N ILE A 102 -11.32 13.72 -23.91
CA ILE A 102 -12.75 13.40 -24.03
C ILE A 102 -13.15 13.48 -25.50
N PRO A 103 -13.40 12.35 -26.21
CA PRO A 103 -14.20 12.40 -27.41
C PRO A 103 -15.62 12.79 -26.98
N TYR A 104 -16.10 13.93 -27.49
CA TYR A 104 -17.49 14.33 -27.36
C TYR A 104 -18.38 13.17 -27.84
N PRO A 105 -19.39 12.73 -27.08
CA PRO A 105 -20.36 11.79 -27.60
C PRO A 105 -21.18 12.51 -28.69
N THR A 106 -21.07 12.05 -29.94
CA THR A 106 -21.99 12.40 -31.03
C THR A 106 -23.28 11.59 -30.93
#